data_AF-A0A7V1FA36-F1
#
_entry.id   AF-A0A7V1FA36-F1
#
_cell.length_a   1.000
_cell.length_b   1.000
_cell.length_c   1.000
_cell.angle_alpha   90.00
_cell.angle_beta   90.00
_cell.angle_gamma   90.00
#
_symmetry.space_group_name_H-M   'P 1'
#
loop_
_entity.id
_entity.type
_entity.pdbx_description
1 polymer ?
#
loop_
_entity_poly.entity_id
_entity_poly.type
_entity_poly.pdbx_seq_one_letter_code
_entity_poly.pdbx_strand_id
1 'polypeptide(L)'
;IRAVEIGSLMFARKDPDTGETVYPDLELVRLAIPRRVYTNLHIEYVAEAVINLYKNRDRLKGLRLTYEAPALRHFTARLEEAA
;
A
#
# COMPACT_ATOMS: atom_id res chain seq x y z
N ILE A 1 8.21 -11.42 4.85
CA ILE A 1 8.37 -9.95 4.99
C ILE A 1 6.99 -9.34 5.16
N ARG A 2 6.81 -8.32 6.00
CA ARG A 2 5.50 -7.65 6.16
C ARG A 2 5.46 -6.40 5.29
N ALA A 3 4.63 -6.42 4.26
CA ALA A 3 4.39 -5.29 3.37
C ALA A 3 3.12 -4.54 3.81
N VAL A 4 3.18 -3.22 3.82
CA VAL A 4 1.98 -2.38 4.00
C VAL A 4 2.16 -1.10 3.20
N GLU A 5 1.07 -0.62 2.61
CA GLU A 5 1.04 0.71 2.02
C GLU A 5 1.17 1.76 3.14
N ILE A 6 2.00 2.76 2.88
CA ILE A 6 2.28 3.93 3.72
C ILE A 6 2.16 5.14 2.80
N GLY A 7 0.93 5.40 2.38
CA GLY A 7 0.59 6.48 1.46
C GLY A 7 -0.87 6.88 1.64
N SER A 8 -1.54 7.13 0.53
CA SER A 8 -2.93 7.59 0.47
C SER A 8 -3.90 6.73 1.28
N LEU A 9 -3.75 5.41 1.25
CA LEU A 9 -4.69 4.52 1.96
C LEU A 9 -4.59 4.71 3.48
N MET A 10 -3.37 4.89 3.98
CA MET A 10 -3.09 5.05 5.41
C MET A 10 -3.26 6.47 5.93
N PHE A 11 -2.80 7.48 5.18
CA PHE A 11 -2.66 8.85 5.68
C PHE A 11 -3.55 9.89 5.00
N ALA A 12 -4.19 9.57 3.87
CA ALA A 12 -5.08 10.55 3.29
C ALA A 12 -6.29 10.77 4.21
N ARG A 13 -6.66 12.04 4.38
CA ARG A 13 -7.73 12.50 5.27
C ARG A 13 -8.63 13.46 4.51
N LYS A 14 -9.86 13.61 4.99
CA LYS A 14 -10.73 14.68 4.48
C LYS A 14 -10.44 15.97 5.24
N ASP A 15 -10.27 17.05 4.50
CA ASP A 15 -10.27 18.40 5.05
C ASP A 15 -11.65 18.68 5.68
N PRO A 16 -11.72 19.12 6.94
CA PRO A 16 -12.99 19.36 7.62
C PRO A 16 -13.77 20.56 7.07
N ASP A 17 -13.10 21.53 6.44
CA ASP A 17 -13.69 22.77 5.94
C ASP A 17 -14.12 22.64 4.48
N THR A 18 -13.31 21.97 3.65
CA THR A 18 -13.56 21.84 2.20
C THR A 18 -14.15 20.48 1.81
N GLY A 19 -13.99 19.46 2.66
CA GLY A 19 -14.37 18.08 2.35
C GLY A 19 -13.44 17.38 1.34
N GLU A 20 -12.40 18.06 0.86
CA GLU A 20 -11.45 17.51 -0.12
C GLU A 20 -10.51 16.47 0.52
N THR A 21 -10.01 15.54 -0.30
CA THR A 21 -9.05 14.55 0.17
C THR A 21 -7.65 15.17 0.16
N VAL A 22 -7.05 15.32 1.33
CA VAL A 22 -5.66 15.71 1.51
C VAL A 22 -4.80 14.46 1.46
N TYR A 23 -3.93 14.38 0.45
CA TYR A 23 -3.00 13.28 0.23
C TYR A 23 -1.67 13.52 0.95
N PRO A 24 -0.98 12.46 1.39
CA PRO A 24 0.37 12.59 1.94
C PRO A 24 1.40 12.90 0.85
N ASP A 25 2.52 13.51 1.23
CA ASP A 25 3.62 13.81 0.29
C ASP A 25 4.32 12.56 -0.28
N LEU A 26 4.18 11.42 0.40
CA LEU A 26 4.86 10.16 0.08
C LEU A 26 3.85 9.05 -0.17
N GLU A 27 3.96 8.42 -1.35
CA GLU A 27 3.24 7.20 -1.73
C GLU A 27 4.19 6.01 -1.74
N LEU A 28 4.26 5.31 -0.60
CA LEU A 28 5.27 4.27 -0.38
C LEU A 28 4.66 2.94 0.02
N VAL A 29 5.39 1.86 -0.25
CA VAL A 29 5.14 0.54 0.32
C VAL A 29 6.30 0.17 1.23
N ARG A 30 6.03 -0.05 2.51
CA ARG A 30 7.06 -0.42 3.49
C ARG A 30 7.22 -1.93 3.55
N LEU A 31 8.46 -2.39 3.41
CA LEU A 31 8.87 -3.78 3.64
C LEU A 31 9.55 -3.93 4.99
N ALA A 32 8.80 -4.37 6.01
CA ALA A 32 9.35 -4.62 7.35
C ALA A 32 9.83 -6.07 7.49
N ILE A 33 11.06 -6.25 7.98
CA ILE A 33 11.70 -7.57 8.19
C ILE A 33 11.71 -7.89 9.71
N PRO A 34 10.87 -8.83 10.17
CA PRO A 34 10.95 -9.39 11.52
C PRO A 34 12.33 -9.98 11.82
N ARG A 35 12.86 -9.64 12.99
CA ARG A 35 14.21 -10.07 13.42
C ARG A 35 14.26 -11.57 13.61
N ARG A 36 15.30 -12.22 13.06
CA ARG A 36 15.58 -13.68 13.21
C ARG A 36 14.47 -14.62 12.69
N VAL A 37 13.59 -14.14 11.81
CA VAL A 37 12.51 -14.97 11.22
C VAL A 37 12.85 -15.45 9.82
N TYR A 38 13.48 -14.62 9.00
CA TYR A 38 13.73 -14.89 7.59
C TYR A 38 15.21 -15.17 7.31
N THR A 39 15.45 -15.91 6.23
CA THR A 39 16.79 -16.27 5.70
C THR A 39 17.09 -15.47 4.44
N ASN A 40 18.33 -15.54 3.93
CA ASN A 40 18.74 -14.86 2.69
C ASN A 40 17.88 -15.25 1.49
N LEU A 41 17.55 -16.53 1.34
CA LEU A 41 16.67 -17.02 0.26
C LEU A 41 15.28 -16.35 0.28
N HIS A 42 14.74 -16.04 1.46
CA HIS A 42 13.47 -15.30 1.56
C HIS A 42 13.61 -13.85 1.11
N ILE A 43 14.78 -13.22 1.33
CA ILE A 43 15.05 -11.84 0.89
C ILE A 43 15.25 -11.82 -0.63
N GLU A 44 16.01 -12.76 -1.19
CA GLU A 44 16.21 -12.93 -2.63
C GLU A 44 14.86 -13.11 -3.35
N TYR A 45 14.01 -13.98 -2.85
CA TYR A 45 12.66 -14.18 -3.40
C TYR A 45 11.84 -12.89 -3.44
N VAL A 46 11.88 -12.08 -2.37
CA VAL A 46 11.14 -10.81 -2.35
C VAL A 46 11.77 -9.79 -3.31
N ALA A 47 13.09 -9.76 -3.44
CA ALA A 47 13.77 -8.91 -4.42
C ALA A 47 13.35 -9.25 -5.85
N GLU A 48 13.32 -10.54 -6.20
CA GLU A 48 12.84 -11.02 -7.50
C GLU A 48 11.37 -10.65 -7.76
N ALA A 49 10.50 -10.80 -6.75
CA ALA A 49 9.10 -10.42 -6.84
C ALA A 49 8.92 -8.91 -7.13
N VAL A 50 9.69 -8.04 -6.44
CA VAL A 50 9.67 -6.59 -6.66
C VAL A 50 10.23 -6.22 -8.03
N ILE A 51 11.31 -6.87 -8.48
CA ILE A 51 11.88 -6.66 -9.82
C ILE A 51 10.85 -7.05 -10.89
N ASN A 52 10.18 -8.20 -10.73
CA ASN A 52 9.15 -8.65 -11.67
C ASN A 52 7.95 -7.69 -11.70
N LEU A 53 7.50 -7.21 -10.54
CA LEU A 53 6.45 -6.20 -10.44
C LEU A 53 6.84 -4.93 -11.19
N TYR A 54 8.06 -4.42 -10.97
CA TYR A 54 8.57 -3.22 -11.63
C TYR A 54 8.62 -3.37 -13.16
N LYS A 55 9.04 -4.56 -13.66
CA LYS A 55 9.04 -4.87 -15.09
C LYS A 55 7.63 -4.86 -15.71
N ASN A 56 6.60 -5.20 -14.93
CA ASN A 56 5.21 -5.26 -15.38
C ASN A 56 4.35 -4.08 -14.91
N ARG A 57 4.96 -3.00 -14.40
CA ARG A 57 4.26 -1.89 -13.74
C ARG A 57 3.17 -1.24 -14.60
N ASP A 58 3.38 -1.21 -15.92
CA ASP A 58 2.44 -0.58 -16.87
C ASP A 58 1.14 -1.39 -17.04
N ARG A 59 1.10 -2.63 -16.54
CA ARG A 59 -0.10 -3.50 -16.53
C ARG A 59 -0.88 -3.41 -15.22
N LEU A 60 -0.34 -2.72 -14.22
CA LEU A 60 -0.98 -2.59 -12.91
C LEU A 60 -2.14 -1.60 -13.02
N LYS A 61 -3.27 -1.98 -12.43
CA LYS A 61 -4.44 -1.12 -12.34
C LYS A 61 -4.46 -0.38 -11.02
N GLY A 62 -5.02 0.83 -11.04
CA GLY A 62 -5.35 1.55 -9.82
C GLY A 62 -6.39 0.79 -9.00
N LEU A 63 -6.50 1.12 -7.72
CA LEU A 63 -7.53 0.57 -6.85
C LEU A 63 -8.49 1.67 -6.41
N ARG A 64 -9.78 1.33 -6.34
CA ARG A 64 -10.83 2.18 -5.83
C ARG A 64 -11.33 1.66 -4.49
N LEU A 65 -11.47 2.56 -3.52
CA LEU A 65 -12.04 2.25 -2.22
C LEU A 65 -13.55 1.97 -2.37
N THR A 66 -14.02 0.81 -1.92
CA THR A 66 -15.45 0.44 -1.89
C THR A 66 -16.04 0.55 -0.49
N TYR A 67 -15.19 0.45 0.53
CA TYR A 67 -15.57 0.59 1.92
C TYR A 67 -14.40 1.11 2.74
N GLU A 68 -14.68 2.04 3.66
CA GLU A 68 -13.75 2.49 4.70
C GLU A 68 -14.42 2.49 6.08
N ALA A 69 -13.67 2.07 7.10
CA ALA A 69 -14.09 2.26 8.48
C ALA A 69 -13.81 3.70 8.95
N PRO A 70 -14.57 4.21 9.95
CA PRO A 70 -14.40 5.58 10.45
C PRO A 70 -13.02 5.88 11.06
N ALA A 71 -12.32 4.86 11.52
CA ALA A 71 -10.98 4.98 12.10
C ALA A 71 -10.04 3.91 11.52
N LEU A 72 -8.77 4.29 11.35
CA LEU A 72 -7.69 3.41 10.87
C LEU A 72 -8.09 2.57 9.64
N ARG A 73 -8.69 3.24 8.64
CA ARG A 73 -9.30 2.60 7.47
C ARG A 73 -8.39 1.63 6.74
N HIS A 74 -7.07 1.82 6.75
CA HIS A 74 -6.09 0.94 6.10
C HIS A 74 -6.11 -0.52 6.60
N PHE A 75 -6.66 -0.79 7.79
CA PHE A 75 -6.80 -2.17 8.30
C PHE A 75 -8.04 -2.90 7.79
N THR A 76 -9.11 -2.17 7.46
CA THR A 76 -10.45 -2.74 7.19
C THR A 76 -11.01 -2.32 5.84
N ALA A 77 -10.28 -1.50 5.09
CA ALA A 77 -10.64 -1.03 3.77
C ALA A 77 -10.91 -2.21 2.83
N ARG A 78 -11.95 -2.06 2.01
CA ARG A 78 -12.18 -2.93 0.85
C ARG A 78 -11.89 -2.14 -0.40
N LEU A 79 -11.21 -2.78 -1.34
CA LEU A 79 -10.80 -2.18 -2.60
C LEU A 79 -11.26 -3.05 -3.76
N GLU A 80 -11.46 -2.42 -4.90
CA GLU A 80 -11.65 -3.08 -6.19
C GLU A 80 -10.71 -2.48 -7.24
N GLU A 81 -10.50 -3.18 -8.35
CA GLU A 81 -9.76 -2.62 -9.49
C GLU A 81 -10.52 -1.42 -10.06
N ALA A 82 -9.83 -0.29 -10.20
CA ALA A 82 -10.33 0.83 -10.97
C ALA A 82 -10.31 0.45 -12.46
N ALA A 83 -11.40 0.75 -13.16
CA ALA A 83 -11.56 0.51 -14.59
C ALA A 83 -10.56 1.32 -15.42
#